data_AF-A0A914LSB2-F1
#
_entry.id   AF-A0A914LSB2-F1
#
_cell.length_a   1.000
_cell.length_b   1.000
_cell.length_c   1.000
_cell.angle_alpha   90.00
_cell.angle_beta   90.00
_cell.angle_gamma   90.00
#
_symmetry.space_group_name_H-M   'P 1'
#
loop_
_entity.id
_entity.type
_entity.pdbx_description
1 polymer ?
#
loop_
_entity_poly.entity_id
_entity_poly.type
_entity_poly.pdbx_seq_one_letter_code
_entity_poly.pdbx_strand_id
1 'polypeptide(L)'
;MRAKLSGKKWMFLEVLSKIVVENSIERIELKNLFLYKDNNVNSTIWFPHHVSELDLCAHVVVKYEPTEDPKHPGFGDKKYIERRSELNKIANSYRFGEPIPLIEYTEEENNTWKIAYKQLVELRETHTCIEYQRNIAEMERIGLINADRIPQIRELSAYIQKKTGFELRPCGGLLSARDFLASLAFRVFQATLYVRHFR
;
A
#
# COMPACT_ATOMS: atom_id res chain seq x y z
N MET A 1 29.17 13.71 25.85
CA MET A 1 29.66 12.38 25.43
C MET A 1 28.91 11.97 24.16
N ARG A 2 29.49 12.16 22.97
CA ARG A 2 28.83 11.80 21.69
C ARG A 2 29.13 10.33 21.37
N ALA A 3 28.10 9.49 21.32
CA ALA A 3 28.22 8.12 20.86
C ALA A 3 28.70 8.10 19.39
N LYS A 4 29.80 7.41 19.11
CA LYS A 4 30.28 7.16 17.75
C LYS A 4 29.28 6.24 17.04
N LEU A 5 28.35 6.83 16.28
CA LEU A 5 27.51 6.08 15.35
C LEU A 5 28.39 5.53 14.22
N SER A 6 28.16 4.28 13.80
CA SER A 6 28.96 3.60 12.78
C SER A 6 28.55 4.03 11.35
N GLY A 7 29.48 3.87 10.42
CA GLY A 7 29.52 4.55 9.11
C GLY A 7 28.28 4.48 8.23
N LYS A 8 27.45 3.43 8.31
CA LYS A 8 26.23 3.35 7.49
C LYS A 8 25.11 4.27 7.98
N LYS A 9 25.00 4.50 9.28
CA LYS A 9 23.93 5.30 9.88
C LYS A 9 24.20 6.80 9.74
N TRP A 10 25.47 7.20 9.81
CA TRP A 10 25.90 8.57 9.50
C TRP A 10 25.66 8.93 8.04
N MET A 11 26.04 8.04 7.13
CA MET A 11 25.89 8.28 5.69
C MET A 11 24.41 8.42 5.28
N PHE A 12 23.50 7.67 5.92
CA PHE A 12 22.06 7.81 5.70
C PHE A 12 21.52 9.16 6.17
N LEU A 13 21.94 9.63 7.35
CA LEU A 13 21.51 10.92 7.90
C LEU A 13 22.06 12.11 7.10
N GLU A 14 23.26 11.98 6.52
CA GLU A 14 23.87 13.00 5.68
C GLU A 14 23.21 13.11 4.28
N VAL A 15 22.71 11.99 3.75
CA VAL A 15 21.91 12.01 2.50
C VAL A 15 20.55 12.67 2.76
N LEU A 16 19.90 12.36 3.88
CA LEU A 16 18.62 12.97 4.25
C LEU A 16 18.73 14.47 4.52
N SER A 17 19.81 14.94 5.16
CA SER A 17 19.99 16.37 5.42
C SER A 17 20.18 17.19 4.13
N LYS A 18 20.72 16.58 3.07
CA LYS A 18 20.87 17.20 1.74
C LYS A 18 19.58 17.24 0.91
N ILE A 19 18.56 16.48 1.28
CA ILE A 19 17.24 16.48 0.63
C ILE A 19 16.37 17.64 1.15
N VAL A 20 16.60 18.10 2.38
CA VAL A 20 15.70 19.05 3.09
C VAL A 20 16.13 20.51 2.95
N VAL A 21 17.40 20.79 2.61
CA VAL A 21 17.89 22.17 2.51
C VAL A 21 18.00 22.58 1.04
N GLU A 22 17.01 23.38 0.63
CA GLU A 22 16.98 24.28 -0.53
C GLU A 22 18.22 24.23 -1.43
N ASN A 23 18.17 23.40 -2.47
CA ASN A 23 18.86 23.67 -3.74
C ASN A 23 18.18 22.85 -4.84
N SER A 24 18.05 23.48 -6.01
CA SER A 24 17.56 22.88 -7.26
C SER A 24 18.09 21.46 -7.46
N ILE A 25 17.20 20.54 -7.83
CA ILE A 25 17.49 19.11 -8.02
C ILE A 25 18.44 18.94 -9.22
N GLU A 26 19.73 19.19 -9.02
CA GLU A 26 20.76 18.63 -9.88
C GLU A 26 20.81 17.14 -9.59
N ARG A 27 20.71 16.33 -10.65
CA ARG A 27 20.65 14.86 -10.61
C ARG A 27 21.68 14.31 -9.63
N ILE A 28 21.20 13.81 -8.50
CA ILE A 28 22.01 12.98 -7.60
C ILE A 28 22.28 11.68 -8.35
N GLU A 29 23.48 11.51 -8.88
CA GLU A 29 23.95 10.20 -9.34
C GLU A 29 24.04 9.26 -8.13
N LEU A 30 23.05 8.38 -8.00
CA LEU A 30 23.10 7.26 -7.07
C LEU A 30 24.25 6.34 -7.52
N LYS A 31 25.42 6.51 -6.91
CA LYS A 31 26.53 5.55 -7.04
C LYS A 31 26.04 4.20 -6.53
N ASN A 32 25.81 3.29 -7.48
CA ASN A 32 25.38 1.93 -7.25
C ASN A 32 26.22 1.30 -6.12
N LEU A 33 25.52 0.78 -5.11
CA LEU A 33 26.09 -0.01 -4.04
C LEU A 33 26.43 -1.42 -4.58
N PHE A 34 27.31 -1.50 -5.57
CA PHE A 34 27.87 -2.75 -6.09
C PHE A 34 28.95 -3.24 -5.14
N LEU A 35 28.53 -3.90 -4.06
CA LEU A 35 29.39 -4.74 -3.24
C LEU A 35 29.05 -6.22 -3.43
N TYR A 36 28.86 -6.66 -4.67
CA TYR A 36 29.09 -8.06 -5.04
C TYR A 36 29.63 -8.08 -6.47
N LYS A 37 30.89 -8.51 -6.57
CA LYS A 37 31.63 -8.76 -7.80
C LYS A 37 31.00 -9.96 -8.50
N ASP A 38 30.46 -9.76 -9.71
CA ASP A 38 30.51 -10.75 -10.77
C ASP A 38 30.63 -10.05 -12.13
N ASN A 39 31.66 -10.43 -12.86
CA ASN A 39 32.22 -9.72 -14.03
C ASN A 39 31.46 -9.96 -15.34
N ASN A 40 30.12 -10.08 -15.36
CA ASN A 40 29.41 -10.15 -16.65
C ASN A 40 27.89 -9.84 -16.63
N VAL A 41 27.44 -8.82 -15.91
CA VAL A 41 26.03 -8.37 -16.01
C VAL A 41 25.94 -6.85 -15.98
N ASN A 42 26.09 -6.22 -17.15
CA ASN A 42 25.62 -4.85 -17.39
C ASN A 42 24.08 -4.84 -17.54
N SER A 43 23.35 -5.47 -16.61
CA SER A 43 21.89 -5.34 -16.58
C SER A 43 21.55 -4.25 -15.55
N THR A 44 21.10 -3.11 -16.06
CA THR A 44 20.35 -2.16 -15.26
C THR A 44 19.22 -2.90 -14.56
N ILE A 45 19.07 -2.69 -13.25
CA ILE A 45 17.99 -3.32 -12.48
C ILE A 45 16.66 -2.92 -13.12
N TRP A 46 15.85 -3.91 -13.51
CA TRP A 46 14.57 -3.68 -14.17
C TRP A 46 13.64 -2.83 -13.30
N PHE A 47 12.91 -1.92 -13.96
CA PHE A 47 11.79 -1.17 -13.39
C PHE A 47 10.74 -0.95 -14.49
N PRO A 48 9.46 -0.81 -14.12
CA PRO A 48 8.39 -0.58 -15.09
C PRO A 48 8.56 0.78 -15.79
N HIS A 49 8.49 0.80 -17.11
CA HIS A 49 8.52 2.01 -17.94
C HIS A 49 7.12 2.51 -18.31
N HIS A 50 6.13 1.63 -18.24
CA HIS A 50 4.73 1.95 -18.48
C HIS A 50 3.85 1.38 -17.36
N VAL A 51 2.73 2.02 -17.06
CA VAL A 51 1.83 1.61 -15.96
C VAL A 51 1.29 0.17 -16.13
N SER A 52 1.14 -0.30 -17.37
CA SER A 52 0.74 -1.69 -17.64
C SER A 52 1.79 -2.71 -17.17
N GLU A 53 3.06 -2.33 -17.09
CA GLU A 53 4.13 -3.20 -16.61
C GLU A 53 4.07 -3.40 -15.08
N LEU A 54 3.21 -2.67 -14.36
CA LEU A 54 2.91 -2.97 -12.96
C LEU A 54 2.24 -4.34 -12.78
N ASP A 55 1.71 -4.95 -13.86
CA ASP A 55 1.29 -6.36 -13.85
C ASP A 55 2.46 -7.31 -13.55
N LEU A 56 3.70 -6.89 -13.86
CA LEU A 56 4.94 -7.61 -13.53
C LEU A 56 5.45 -7.26 -12.12
N CYS A 57 4.92 -6.20 -11.50
CA CYS A 57 5.20 -5.78 -10.12
C CYS A 57 4.24 -6.44 -9.10
N ALA A 58 3.73 -7.63 -9.42
CA ALA A 58 2.82 -8.40 -8.57
C ALA A 58 3.55 -9.44 -7.69
N HIS A 59 4.88 -9.33 -7.55
CA HIS A 59 5.66 -10.21 -6.68
C HIS A 59 5.31 -9.95 -5.21
N VAL A 60 4.22 -10.57 -4.75
CA VAL A 60 3.90 -10.67 -3.33
C VAL A 60 5.08 -11.37 -2.67
N VAL A 61 5.58 -10.78 -1.60
CA VAL A 61 6.58 -11.40 -0.74
C VAL A 61 5.90 -12.62 -0.11
N VAL A 62 6.08 -13.79 -0.74
CA VAL A 62 5.54 -15.10 -0.30
C VAL A 62 6.01 -15.47 1.11
N LYS A 63 6.95 -14.72 1.69
CA LYS A 63 7.56 -15.02 2.99
C LYS A 63 6.64 -14.81 4.19
N TYR A 64 5.45 -14.24 4.02
CA TYR A 64 4.54 -14.01 5.15
C TYR A 64 3.08 -14.20 4.75
N GLU A 65 2.50 -15.35 5.09
CA GLU A 65 1.05 -15.52 5.20
C GLU A 65 0.65 -15.31 6.67
N PRO A 66 0.02 -14.18 7.03
CA PRO A 66 -0.30 -13.87 8.42
C PRO A 66 -1.10 -14.96 9.14
N THR A 67 -1.94 -15.71 8.42
CA THR A 67 -2.81 -16.73 9.04
C THR A 67 -2.09 -18.01 9.43
N GLU A 68 -0.81 -18.18 9.08
CA GLU A 68 0.04 -19.28 9.56
C GLU A 68 0.72 -18.96 10.91
N ASP A 69 0.72 -17.68 11.32
CA ASP A 69 1.29 -17.25 12.60
C ASP A 69 0.31 -17.53 13.75
N PRO A 70 0.68 -18.32 14.79
CA PRO A 70 -0.17 -18.57 15.95
C PRO A 70 -0.60 -17.32 16.72
N LYS A 71 0.07 -16.18 16.52
CA LYS A 71 -0.31 -14.88 17.12
C LYS A 71 -1.37 -14.13 16.33
N HIS A 72 -1.63 -14.52 15.08
CA HIS A 72 -2.64 -13.88 14.27
C HIS A 72 -4.04 -14.25 14.77
N PRO A 73 -4.98 -13.29 14.98
CA PRO A 73 -6.30 -13.59 15.55
C PRO A 73 -7.14 -14.58 14.74
N GLY A 74 -6.90 -14.67 13.44
CA GLY A 74 -7.50 -15.65 12.52
C GLY A 74 -6.73 -16.97 12.39
N PHE A 75 -5.72 -17.24 13.22
CA PHE A 75 -5.01 -18.52 13.20
C PHE A 75 -5.96 -19.68 13.52
N GLY A 76 -5.98 -20.70 12.66
CA GLY A 76 -6.87 -21.85 12.80
C GLY A 76 -8.33 -21.59 12.39
N ASP A 77 -8.72 -20.35 12.06
CA ASP A 77 -10.03 -20.06 11.51
C ASP A 77 -10.05 -20.37 10.00
N LYS A 78 -10.59 -21.54 9.66
CA LYS A 78 -10.66 -22.01 8.27
C LYS A 78 -11.47 -21.07 7.37
N LYS A 79 -12.57 -20.49 7.86
CA LYS A 79 -13.41 -19.59 7.06
C LYS A 79 -12.67 -18.31 6.73
N TYR A 80 -12.00 -17.72 7.71
CA TYR A 80 -11.19 -16.53 7.49
C TYR A 80 -10.01 -16.80 6.53
N ILE A 81 -9.34 -17.94 6.67
CA ILE A 81 -8.25 -18.37 5.78
C ILE A 81 -8.75 -18.56 4.33
N GLU A 82 -9.88 -19.23 4.14
CA GLU A 82 -10.49 -19.43 2.82
C GLU A 82 -10.88 -18.10 2.19
N ARG A 83 -11.53 -17.21 2.96
CA ARG A 83 -11.90 -15.86 2.50
C ARG A 83 -10.70 -15.01 2.11
N ARG A 84 -9.62 -15.08 2.89
CA ARG A 84 -8.33 -14.46 2.57
C ARG A 84 -7.75 -14.97 1.25
N SER A 85 -7.75 -16.29 1.05
CA SER A 85 -7.28 -16.92 -0.19
C SER A 85 -8.09 -16.48 -1.40
N GLU A 86 -9.42 -16.40 -1.26
CA GLU A 86 -10.33 -15.90 -2.29
C GLU A 86 -10.00 -14.47 -2.71
N LEU A 87 -9.95 -13.54 -1.74
CA LEU A 87 -9.68 -12.13 -2.01
C LEU A 87 -8.27 -11.89 -2.58
N ASN A 88 -7.29 -12.67 -2.14
CA ASN A 88 -5.93 -12.62 -2.70
C ASN A 88 -5.90 -13.11 -4.15
N LYS A 89 -6.65 -14.16 -4.50
CA LYS A 89 -6.78 -14.63 -5.89
C LYS A 89 -7.41 -13.56 -6.78
N ILE A 90 -8.49 -12.91 -6.31
CA ILE A 90 -9.15 -11.81 -7.01
C ILE A 90 -8.18 -10.64 -7.24
N ALA A 91 -7.42 -10.26 -6.21
CA ALA A 91 -6.44 -9.19 -6.33
C ALA A 91 -5.33 -9.52 -7.35
N ASN A 92 -4.81 -10.75 -7.31
CA ASN A 92 -3.72 -11.18 -8.18
C ASN A 92 -4.15 -11.46 -9.62
N SER A 93 -5.45 -11.66 -9.88
CA SER A 93 -5.97 -11.83 -11.25
C SER A 93 -6.17 -10.51 -11.99
N TYR A 94 -6.24 -9.37 -11.28
CA TYR A 94 -6.40 -8.05 -11.90
C TYR A 94 -5.25 -7.72 -12.86
N ARG A 95 -5.58 -7.21 -14.04
CA ARG A 95 -4.62 -6.67 -15.02
C ARG A 95 -4.91 -5.21 -15.35
N PHE A 96 -3.87 -4.49 -15.79
CA PHE A 96 -4.04 -3.10 -16.22
C PHE A 96 -5.05 -3.00 -17.36
N GLY A 97 -5.94 -2.00 -17.29
CA GLY A 97 -7.00 -1.74 -18.27
C GLY A 97 -8.31 -2.49 -17.99
N GLU A 98 -8.31 -3.47 -17.08
CA GLU A 98 -9.53 -4.15 -16.64
C GLU A 98 -10.27 -3.35 -15.54
N PRO A 99 -11.59 -3.49 -15.41
CA PRO A 99 -12.31 -2.91 -14.29
C PRO A 99 -11.91 -3.61 -12.97
N ILE A 100 -11.55 -2.83 -11.95
CA ILE A 100 -11.25 -3.36 -10.61
C ILE A 100 -12.45 -4.18 -10.10
N PRO A 101 -12.31 -5.44 -9.68
CA PRO A 101 -13.45 -6.28 -9.26
C PRO A 101 -14.28 -5.66 -8.12
N LEU A 102 -15.59 -5.93 -8.12
CA LEU A 102 -16.48 -5.62 -6.99
C LEU A 102 -16.42 -6.76 -5.99
N ILE A 103 -16.42 -6.43 -4.70
CA ILE A 103 -16.35 -7.41 -3.61
C ILE A 103 -17.67 -7.40 -2.85
N GLU A 104 -18.31 -8.57 -2.77
CA GLU A 104 -19.43 -8.77 -1.86
C GLU A 104 -18.89 -9.05 -0.46
N TYR A 105 -18.82 -7.99 0.36
CA TYR A 105 -18.42 -8.11 1.75
C TYR A 105 -19.53 -8.70 2.60
N THR A 106 -19.19 -9.62 3.48
CA THR A 106 -20.15 -10.25 4.40
C THR A 106 -20.64 -9.26 5.47
N GLU A 107 -21.72 -9.60 6.15
CA GLU A 107 -22.23 -8.81 7.28
C GLU A 107 -21.17 -8.70 8.40
N GLU A 108 -20.42 -9.76 8.68
CA GLU A 108 -19.34 -9.77 9.67
C GLU A 108 -18.18 -8.84 9.28
N GLU A 109 -17.81 -8.84 8.00
CA GLU A 109 -16.79 -7.92 7.45
C GLU A 109 -17.25 -6.46 7.59
N ASN A 110 -18.49 -6.15 7.21
CA ASN A 110 -19.07 -4.82 7.34
C ASN A 110 -19.24 -4.39 8.82
N ASN A 111 -19.56 -5.31 9.73
CA ASN A 111 -19.62 -5.00 11.16
C ASN A 111 -18.23 -4.71 11.73
N THR A 112 -17.21 -5.48 11.32
CA THR A 112 -15.81 -5.23 11.70
C THR A 112 -15.34 -3.85 11.24
N TRP A 113 -15.70 -3.47 10.01
CA TRP A 113 -15.50 -2.14 9.48
C TRP A 113 -16.20 -1.07 10.30
N LYS A 114 -17.49 -1.25 10.60
CA LYS A 114 -18.32 -0.31 11.37
C LYS A 114 -17.72 0.01 12.73
N ILE A 115 -17.22 -1.01 13.43
CA ILE A 115 -16.57 -0.84 14.74
C ILE A 115 -15.30 0.02 14.59
N ALA A 116 -14.42 -0.32 13.65
CA ALA A 116 -13.20 0.44 13.41
C ALA A 116 -13.49 1.89 12.98
N TYR A 117 -14.48 2.06 12.11
CA TYR A 117 -14.90 3.37 11.60
C TYR A 117 -15.34 4.30 12.72
N LYS A 118 -16.26 3.84 13.57
CA LYS A 118 -16.79 4.65 14.68
C LYS A 118 -15.70 5.07 15.67
N GLN A 119 -14.83 4.15 16.04
CA GLN A 119 -13.70 4.45 16.93
C GLN A 119 -12.76 5.49 16.31
N LEU A 120 -12.48 5.39 15.00
CA LEU A 120 -11.62 6.36 14.34
C LEU A 120 -12.30 7.73 14.18
N VAL A 121 -13.62 7.80 13.97
CA VAL A 121 -14.39 9.06 13.89
C VAL A 121 -14.16 9.92 15.14
N GLU A 122 -14.18 9.32 16.33
CA GLU A 122 -13.98 10.02 17.61
C GLU A 122 -12.61 10.71 17.72
N LEU A 123 -11.61 10.25 16.97
CA LEU A 123 -10.24 10.76 17.01
C LEU A 123 -9.94 11.77 15.89
N ARG A 124 -10.79 11.89 14.86
CA ARG A 124 -10.46 12.61 13.61
C ARG A 124 -10.13 14.07 13.84
N GLU A 125 -10.98 14.78 14.57
CA GLU A 125 -10.85 16.24 14.75
C GLU A 125 -9.55 16.62 15.45
N THR A 126 -9.15 15.82 16.44
CA THR A 126 -8.00 16.12 17.31
C THR A 126 -6.68 15.52 16.84
N HIS A 127 -6.69 14.45 16.04
CA HIS A 127 -5.49 13.69 15.68
C HIS A 127 -5.13 13.70 14.19
N THR A 128 -5.93 14.33 13.33
CA THR A 128 -5.68 14.31 11.87
C THR A 128 -5.48 15.71 11.30
N CYS A 129 -4.66 15.80 10.26
CA CYS A 129 -4.40 17.06 9.56
C CYS A 129 -5.63 17.54 8.78
N ILE A 130 -5.62 18.82 8.41
CA ILE A 130 -6.75 19.47 7.72
C ILE A 130 -7.05 18.83 6.35
N GLU A 131 -6.03 18.30 5.65
CA GLU A 131 -6.20 17.59 4.39
C GLU A 131 -7.01 16.31 4.58
N TYR A 132 -6.76 15.56 5.65
CA TYR A 132 -7.54 14.37 5.98
C TYR A 132 -8.99 14.76 6.28
N GLN A 133 -9.20 15.73 7.18
CA GLN A 133 -10.54 16.16 7.61
C GLN A 133 -11.40 16.65 6.44
N ARG A 134 -10.83 17.46 5.54
CA ARG A 134 -11.54 17.95 4.34
C ARG A 134 -11.91 16.82 3.39
N ASN A 135 -10.98 15.91 3.10
CA ASN A 135 -11.21 14.85 2.13
C ASN A 135 -12.17 13.78 2.68
N ILE A 136 -12.06 13.40 3.95
CA ILE A 136 -12.96 12.40 4.54
C ILE A 136 -14.40 12.93 4.62
N ALA A 137 -14.59 14.19 5.02
CA ALA A 137 -15.91 14.81 5.10
C ALA A 137 -16.59 14.90 3.73
N GLU A 138 -15.84 15.21 2.67
CA GLU A 138 -16.37 15.22 1.31
C GLU A 138 -16.77 13.81 0.85
N MET A 139 -15.94 12.79 1.13
CA MET A 139 -16.26 11.39 0.79
C MET A 139 -17.50 10.88 1.54
N GLU A 140 -17.69 11.28 2.80
CA GLU A 140 -18.90 10.99 3.57
C GLU A 140 -20.13 11.69 3.00
N ARG A 141 -20.00 12.98 2.68
CA ARG A 141 -21.08 13.81 2.13
C ARG A 141 -21.64 13.26 0.82
N ILE A 142 -20.78 12.70 -0.05
CA ILE A 142 -21.19 12.08 -1.31
C ILE A 142 -21.57 10.59 -1.16
N GLY A 143 -21.50 10.04 0.06
CA GLY A 143 -21.84 8.65 0.36
C GLY A 143 -20.81 7.62 -0.10
N LEU A 144 -19.61 8.04 -0.51
CA LEU A 144 -18.54 7.15 -0.96
C LEU A 144 -17.97 6.32 0.19
N ILE A 145 -17.94 6.90 1.39
CA ILE A 145 -17.52 6.21 2.61
C ILE A 145 -18.56 6.45 3.72
N ASN A 146 -18.87 5.41 4.49
CA ASN A 146 -19.77 5.48 5.64
C ASN A 146 -19.47 4.34 6.61
N ALA A 147 -20.12 4.34 7.77
CA ALA A 147 -19.88 3.34 8.80
C ALA A 147 -20.53 1.98 8.51
N ASP A 148 -21.55 1.92 7.66
CA ASP A 148 -22.40 0.73 7.53
C ASP A 148 -21.89 -0.27 6.49
N ARG A 149 -21.13 0.19 5.49
CA ARG A 149 -20.56 -0.67 4.45
C ARG A 149 -19.11 -0.32 4.13
N ILE A 150 -18.32 -1.34 3.85
CA ILE A 150 -16.95 -1.17 3.33
C ILE A 150 -17.02 -0.52 1.95
N PRO A 151 -16.26 0.56 1.69
CA PRO A 151 -16.22 1.19 0.38
C PRO A 151 -15.59 0.26 -0.66
N GLN A 152 -16.14 0.25 -1.88
CA GLN A 152 -15.55 -0.49 -2.98
C GLN A 152 -14.28 0.22 -3.46
N ILE A 153 -13.17 -0.51 -3.57
CA ILE A 153 -11.91 0.06 -4.11
C ILE A 153 -12.11 0.66 -5.50
N ARG A 154 -12.99 0.09 -6.33
CA ARG A 154 -13.33 0.63 -7.65
C ARG A 154 -13.82 2.07 -7.57
N GLU A 155 -14.76 2.33 -6.66
CA GLU A 155 -15.36 3.66 -6.48
C GLU A 155 -14.35 4.64 -5.87
N LEU A 156 -13.58 4.20 -4.88
CA LEU A 156 -12.50 4.98 -4.28
C LEU A 156 -11.42 5.35 -5.30
N SER A 157 -11.00 4.39 -6.13
CA SER A 157 -10.00 4.59 -7.17
C SER A 157 -10.47 5.65 -8.18
N ALA A 158 -11.71 5.54 -8.67
CA ALA A 158 -12.28 6.52 -9.59
C ALA A 158 -12.35 7.93 -8.97
N TYR A 159 -12.73 8.04 -7.69
CA TYR A 159 -12.77 9.31 -6.98
C TYR A 159 -11.36 9.93 -6.83
N ILE A 160 -10.38 9.14 -6.37
CA ILE A 160 -9.01 9.60 -6.16
C ILE A 160 -8.37 9.98 -7.50
N GLN A 161 -8.60 9.19 -8.56
CA GLN A 161 -8.06 9.46 -9.90
C GLN A 161 -8.56 10.80 -10.42
N LYS A 162 -9.87 11.07 -10.28
CA LYS A 162 -10.46 12.36 -10.65
C LYS A 162 -9.90 13.53 -9.84
N LYS A 163 -9.55 13.32 -8.56
CA LYS A 163 -9.09 14.39 -7.65
C LYS A 163 -7.59 14.68 -7.77
N THR A 164 -6.75 13.67 -7.99
CA THR A 164 -5.28 13.79 -7.86
C THR A 164 -4.50 13.07 -8.96
N GLY A 165 -5.17 12.29 -9.81
CA GLY A 165 -4.52 11.39 -10.75
C GLY A 165 -3.88 10.16 -10.10
N PHE A 166 -4.11 9.91 -8.80
CA PHE A 166 -3.77 8.63 -8.19
C PHE A 166 -4.85 7.59 -8.43
N GLU A 167 -4.46 6.33 -8.58
CA GLU A 167 -5.41 5.22 -8.66
C GLU A 167 -5.04 4.13 -7.65
N LEU A 168 -6.05 3.38 -7.22
CA LEU A 168 -5.87 2.21 -6.38
C LEU A 168 -5.80 0.96 -7.25
N ARG A 169 -4.86 0.07 -6.92
CA ARG A 169 -4.71 -1.23 -7.56
C ARG A 169 -4.82 -2.35 -6.52
N PRO A 170 -5.70 -3.35 -6.72
CA PRO A 170 -5.78 -4.50 -5.83
C PRO A 170 -4.45 -5.24 -5.73
N CYS A 171 -4.02 -5.60 -4.51
CA CYS A 171 -2.87 -6.48 -4.29
C CYS A 171 -3.20 -7.59 -3.27
N GLY A 172 -2.66 -8.79 -3.50
CA GLY A 172 -2.91 -9.97 -2.67
C GLY A 172 -2.09 -10.02 -1.37
N GLY A 173 -1.41 -8.94 -0.98
CA GLY A 173 -0.59 -8.90 0.23
C GLY A 173 0.60 -7.95 0.13
N LEU A 174 1.63 -8.24 0.93
CA LEU A 174 2.83 -7.43 1.01
C LEU A 174 3.66 -7.58 -0.27
N LEU A 175 3.80 -6.51 -1.03
CA LEU A 175 4.73 -6.45 -2.16
C LEU A 175 6.16 -6.21 -1.67
N SER A 176 7.13 -6.49 -2.54
CA SER A 176 8.50 -6.03 -2.28
C SER A 176 8.52 -4.50 -2.20
N ALA A 177 9.43 -3.94 -1.37
CA ALA A 177 9.56 -2.48 -1.28
C ALA A 177 9.86 -1.84 -2.66
N ARG A 178 10.57 -2.56 -3.54
CA ARG A 178 10.85 -2.12 -4.91
C ARG A 178 9.56 -2.00 -5.72
N ASP A 179 8.72 -3.04 -5.73
CA ASP A 179 7.49 -3.08 -6.54
C ASP A 179 6.45 -2.09 -6.03
N PHE A 180 6.31 -1.97 -4.71
CA PHE A 180 5.42 -1.00 -4.10
C PHE A 180 5.84 0.43 -4.47
N LEU A 181 7.12 0.78 -4.30
CA LEU A 181 7.63 2.11 -4.63
C LEU A 181 7.63 2.40 -6.13
N ALA A 182 7.86 1.39 -6.98
CA ALA A 182 7.74 1.52 -8.42
C ALA A 182 6.30 1.89 -8.83
N SER A 183 5.29 1.34 -8.15
CA SER A 183 3.88 1.67 -8.38
C SER A 183 3.60 3.17 -8.10
N LEU A 184 4.20 3.72 -7.04
CA LEU A 184 4.02 5.13 -6.68
C LEU A 184 4.57 6.09 -7.74
N ALA A 185 5.57 5.70 -8.54
CA ALA A 185 6.09 6.50 -9.65
C ALA A 185 5.02 6.75 -10.74
N PHE A 186 4.04 5.85 -10.85
CA PHE A 186 2.89 5.98 -11.75
C PHE A 186 1.63 6.51 -11.05
N ARG A 187 1.75 7.01 -9.81
CA ARG A 187 0.62 7.38 -8.96
C ARG A 187 -0.36 6.22 -8.70
N VAL A 188 0.16 5.00 -8.67
CA VAL A 188 -0.62 3.79 -8.37
C VAL A 188 -0.33 3.35 -6.94
N PHE A 189 -1.37 3.31 -6.10
CA PHE A 189 -1.29 2.80 -4.74
C PHE A 189 -1.82 1.36 -4.67
N GLN A 190 -0.99 0.45 -4.18
CA GLN A 190 -1.32 -0.97 -4.05
C GLN A 190 -2.12 -1.19 -2.76
N ALA A 191 -3.35 -1.67 -2.89
CA ALA A 191 -4.31 -1.75 -1.80
C ALA A 191 -4.89 -3.17 -1.66
N THR A 192 -4.91 -3.67 -0.42
CA THR A 192 -5.46 -4.99 -0.10
C THR A 192 -6.99 -4.96 -0.06
N LEU A 193 -7.63 -6.08 -0.43
CA LEU A 193 -9.09 -6.22 -0.45
C LEU A 193 -9.67 -6.82 0.85
N TYR A 194 -8.87 -7.54 1.62
CA TYR A 194 -9.32 -8.26 2.82
C TYR A 194 -9.53 -7.33 4.01
N VAL A 195 -10.41 -7.77 4.90
CA VAL A 195 -10.66 -7.13 6.20
C VAL A 195 -9.90 -7.89 7.28
N ARG A 196 -9.52 -7.21 8.36
CA ARG A 196 -8.95 -7.88 9.54
C ARG A 196 -9.96 -8.87 10.13
N HIS A 197 -9.45 -9.85 10.85
CA HIS A 197 -10.29 -10.77 11.63
C HIS A 197 -11.16 -10.00 12.64
N PHE A 198 -12.35 -10.52 12.94
CA PHE A 198 -13.36 -9.85 13.77
C PHE A 198 -13.02 -9.82 15.28
N ARG A 199 -12.06 -10.64 15.71
CA ARG A 199 -11.55 -10.71 17.09
C ARG A 199 -10.32 -9.84 17.30
#